data_AF-A0A7Y4HA36-F1
#
_entry.id   AF-A0A7Y4HA36-F1
#
_cell.length_a   1.000
_cell.length_b   1.000
_cell.length_c   1.000
_cell.angle_alpha   90.00
_cell.angle_beta   90.00
_cell.angle_gamma   90.00
#
_symmetry.space_group_name_H-M   'P 1'
#
loop_
_entity.id
_entity.type
_entity.pdbx_description
1 polymer ?
#
loop_
_entity_poly.entity_id
_entity_poly.type
_entity_poly.pdbx_seq_one_letter_code
_entity_poly.pdbx_strand_id
1 'polypeptide(L)'
;MIYPLGLNPWTALMPCGRSREGGSVACSQEEGSVMTFPANTGLLSSTSRFGRLLVRCGLAVITLLAVQMIASSGALSQAPSTMPQAGQSGIIVKVRFDGDYLQVDEFLKRFAASVLRHDPPFLFLQLDTGRLAELRNVGYEPQVVEPADFIQKVVRVDKPSEDMIARIRAIGAELILREPDYIVVQAIERQLDAMKRQQIDYRLIQESDLTPRFVRIAAPDRGSVALVVGAGIDIFEIHEGIVTGRAFDSQIETLRRQGLKVDISPPPSVRQP
;
A
#
# COMPACT_ATOMS: atom_id res chain seq x y z
N MET A 1 19.95 18.35 9.37
CA MET A 1 19.01 19.01 10.30
C MET A 1 17.74 18.17 10.25
N ILE A 2 17.56 17.27 11.22
CA ILE A 2 16.56 16.20 11.20
C ILE A 2 15.42 16.65 12.11
N TYR A 3 14.21 16.79 11.57
CA TYR A 3 13.01 16.99 12.39
C TYR A 3 12.48 15.62 12.82
N PRO A 4 12.30 15.36 14.13
CA PRO A 4 11.66 14.14 14.59
C PRO A 4 10.14 14.24 14.36
N LEU A 5 9.57 13.17 13.79
CA LEU A 5 8.13 12.98 13.69
C LEU A 5 7.52 12.97 15.09
N GLY A 6 6.70 13.99 15.35
CA GLY A 6 6.05 14.25 16.62
C GLY A 6 4.97 13.23 16.95
N LEU A 7 5.01 12.77 18.19
CA LEU A 7 4.02 12.00 18.90
C LEU A 7 2.63 12.66 18.84
N ASN A 8 1.60 11.85 18.59
CA ASN A 8 0.18 12.21 18.70
C ASN A 8 -0.18 12.63 20.15
N PRO A 9 -0.67 13.86 20.39
CA PRO A 9 -1.21 14.27 21.68
C PRO A 9 -2.74 14.37 21.58
N TRP A 10 -3.46 13.25 21.64
CA TRP A 10 -4.92 13.27 21.78
C TRP A 10 -5.35 12.32 22.89
N THR A 11 -5.02 12.73 24.11
CA THR A 11 -5.68 12.31 25.34
C THR A 11 -6.16 13.57 26.04
N ALA A 12 -7.44 13.57 26.45
CA ALA A 12 -8.16 14.61 27.19
C ALA A 12 -8.81 15.74 26.35
N LEU A 13 -10.13 15.66 26.20
CA LEU A 13 -11.10 16.60 26.80
C LEU A 13 -12.51 16.26 26.31
N MET A 14 -13.29 15.55 27.14
CA MET A 14 -14.75 15.55 27.05
C MET A 14 -15.30 16.38 28.21
N PRO A 15 -16.26 17.28 27.96
CA PRO A 15 -17.28 17.62 28.94
C PRO A 15 -18.63 17.00 28.55
N CYS A 16 -19.30 16.46 29.58
CA CYS A 16 -20.68 16.02 29.56
C CYS A 16 -21.62 17.12 29.03
N GLY A 17 -22.42 16.76 28.01
CA GLY A 17 -23.59 17.52 27.57
C GLY A 17 -24.85 16.69 27.75
N ARG A 18 -25.58 16.96 28.83
CA ARG A 18 -26.95 16.48 29.09
C ARG A 18 -27.88 17.20 28.11
N SER A 19 -28.70 16.49 27.34
CA SER A 19 -29.96 17.08 26.87
C SER A 19 -31.09 16.05 26.86
N ARG A 20 -32.23 16.54 27.35
CA ARG A 20 -33.51 15.90 27.57
C ARG A 20 -34.43 16.31 26.41
N GLU A 21 -35.57 15.64 26.32
CA GLU A 21 -36.70 15.89 25.39
C GLU A 21 -36.46 15.30 23.99
N GLY A 22 -37.35 14.52 23.39
CA GLY A 22 -38.79 14.41 23.56
C GLY A 22 -39.37 14.47 22.14
N GLY A 23 -39.95 13.37 21.64
CA GLY A 23 -40.43 13.33 20.26
C GLY A 23 -40.84 11.95 19.80
N SER A 24 -42.02 11.53 20.25
CA SER A 24 -42.78 10.42 19.68
C SER A 24 -43.12 10.75 18.22
N VAL A 25 -42.72 9.89 17.28
CA VAL A 25 -43.21 9.97 15.89
C VAL A 25 -43.81 8.62 15.53
N ALA A 26 -45.06 8.71 15.11
CA ALA A 26 -45.99 7.64 14.85
C ALA A 26 -45.57 6.75 13.68
N CYS A 27 -45.94 5.48 13.82
CA CYS A 27 -46.03 4.51 12.76
C CYS A 27 -46.91 5.04 11.62
N SER A 28 -46.42 4.96 10.39
CA SER A 28 -47.28 4.83 9.21
C SER A 28 -46.77 3.68 8.38
N GLN A 29 -47.66 2.70 8.34
CA GLN A 29 -47.64 1.45 7.64
C GLN A 29 -48.14 1.76 6.23
N GLU A 30 -47.30 1.57 5.21
CA GLU A 30 -47.77 1.52 3.83
C GLU A 30 -47.36 0.20 3.20
N GLU A 31 -48.38 -0.40 2.61
CA GLU A 31 -48.46 -1.74 2.09
C GLU A 31 -47.81 -1.84 0.70
N GLY A 32 -47.37 -3.04 0.36
CA GLY A 32 -47.59 -3.58 -0.99
C GLY A 32 -46.58 -3.20 -2.06
N SER A 33 -45.64 -4.11 -2.33
CA SER A 33 -45.77 -4.92 -3.56
C SER A 33 -44.70 -6.00 -3.60
N VAL A 34 -45.19 -7.23 -3.50
CA VAL A 34 -44.50 -8.45 -3.87
C VAL A 34 -44.42 -8.48 -5.40
N MET A 35 -43.22 -8.49 -5.97
CA MET A 35 -43.02 -8.90 -7.36
C MET A 35 -42.03 -10.05 -7.42
N THR A 36 -42.59 -11.20 -7.77
CA THR A 36 -42.05 -12.55 -7.83
C THR A 36 -41.36 -12.75 -9.19
N PHE A 37 -40.08 -13.20 -9.17
CA PHE A 37 -39.39 -14.14 -10.09
C PHE A 37 -39.45 -13.93 -11.64
N PRO A 38 -38.35 -14.22 -12.39
CA PRO A 38 -37.87 -15.60 -12.51
C PRO A 38 -36.36 -15.82 -12.43
N ALA A 39 -36.08 -17.03 -11.95
CA ALA A 39 -34.80 -17.73 -12.07
C ALA A 39 -34.42 -17.90 -13.53
N ASN A 40 -33.16 -17.63 -13.87
CA ASN A 40 -32.59 -18.05 -15.13
C ASN A 40 -31.52 -19.13 -14.85
N THR A 41 -31.95 -20.38 -15.02
CA THR A 41 -31.09 -21.56 -15.06
C THR A 41 -30.35 -21.59 -16.40
N GLY A 42 -29.06 -21.27 -16.38
CA GLY A 42 -28.14 -21.44 -17.49
C GLY A 42 -27.14 -22.56 -17.22
N LEU A 43 -27.59 -23.81 -17.37
CA LEU A 43 -26.74 -24.99 -17.54
C LEU A 43 -26.15 -24.97 -18.95
N LEU A 44 -24.84 -24.77 -19.11
CA LEU A 44 -24.11 -25.34 -20.26
C LEU A 44 -22.72 -25.81 -19.83
N SER A 45 -22.64 -27.13 -19.80
CA SER A 45 -21.46 -27.97 -19.98
C SER A 45 -20.47 -27.44 -21.02
N SER A 46 -19.17 -27.48 -20.69
CA SER A 46 -18.17 -27.85 -21.70
C SER A 46 -16.96 -28.51 -21.06
N THR A 47 -16.83 -29.79 -21.36
CA THR A 47 -15.69 -30.65 -21.11
C THR A 47 -14.61 -30.45 -22.17
N SER A 48 -13.37 -30.18 -21.76
CA SER A 48 -12.15 -30.58 -22.48
C SER A 48 -11.09 -30.82 -21.38
N ARG A 49 -10.48 -31.99 -21.13
CA ARG A 49 -9.87 -33.03 -21.98
C ARG A 49 -8.95 -32.44 -23.04
N PHE A 50 -7.66 -32.32 -22.70
CA PHE A 50 -6.43 -32.44 -23.51
C PHE A 50 -5.32 -31.76 -22.68
N GLY A 51 -4.14 -32.31 -22.43
CA GLY A 51 -3.53 -33.56 -22.83
C GLY A 51 -2.35 -33.81 -21.90
N ARG A 52 -2.11 -35.08 -21.59
CA ARG A 52 -0.86 -35.56 -21.02
C ARG A 52 0.23 -35.32 -22.06
N LEU A 53 1.26 -34.55 -21.73
CA LEU A 53 2.54 -34.64 -22.43
C LEU A 53 3.62 -35.04 -21.41
N LEU A 54 3.95 -36.33 -21.48
CA LEU A 54 5.18 -36.91 -20.99
C LEU A 54 6.34 -36.26 -21.74
N VAL A 55 7.25 -35.60 -21.03
CA VAL A 55 8.64 -35.47 -21.49
C VAL A 55 9.56 -35.87 -20.35
N ARG A 56 10.04 -37.11 -20.49
CA ARG A 56 11.23 -37.66 -19.85
C ARG A 56 12.49 -36.93 -20.35
N CYS A 57 13.59 -37.16 -19.63
CA CYS A 57 14.99 -36.81 -19.89
C CYS A 57 15.46 -35.62 -19.03
N GLY A 58 16.46 -35.72 -18.17
CA GLY A 58 17.37 -36.83 -17.91
C GLY A 58 18.11 -36.57 -16.60
N LEU A 59 18.36 -37.66 -15.87
CA LEU A 59 19.35 -37.74 -14.81
C LEU A 59 20.72 -37.31 -15.37
N ALA A 60 21.36 -36.34 -14.74
CA ALA A 60 22.81 -36.20 -14.77
C ALA A 60 23.28 -36.16 -13.32
N VAL A 61 23.65 -37.34 -12.83
CA VAL A 61 24.40 -37.56 -11.60
C VAL A 61 25.83 -37.11 -11.88
N ILE A 62 26.29 -36.06 -11.20
CA ILE A 62 27.72 -35.76 -11.10
C ILE A 62 28.05 -35.72 -9.60
N THR A 63 28.43 -36.89 -9.10
CA THR A 63 29.27 -37.03 -7.92
C THR A 63 30.71 -36.70 -8.29
N LEU A 64 31.30 -35.68 -7.67
CA LEU A 64 32.74 -35.67 -7.46
C LEU A 64 33.06 -35.07 -6.09
N LEU A 65 33.55 -35.94 -5.21
CA LEU A 65 34.27 -35.60 -3.99
C LEU A 65 35.55 -34.84 -4.33
N ALA A 66 35.86 -33.80 -3.56
CA ALA A 66 37.23 -33.53 -3.15
C ALA A 66 37.22 -32.81 -1.78
N VAL A 67 37.49 -33.61 -0.75
CA VAL A 67 37.94 -33.18 0.57
C VAL A 67 39.33 -32.58 0.43
N GLN A 68 39.54 -31.33 0.85
CA GLN A 68 40.84 -30.89 1.35
C GLN A 68 40.66 -30.02 2.60
N MET A 69 40.93 -30.66 3.73
CA MET A 69 41.32 -30.04 5.00
C MET A 69 42.65 -29.32 4.79
N ILE A 70 42.66 -28.00 5.00
CA ILE A 70 43.88 -27.30 5.40
C ILE A 70 43.53 -26.47 6.63
N ALA A 71 43.96 -27.00 7.78
CA ALA A 71 44.10 -26.24 9.00
C ALA A 71 45.28 -25.27 8.83
N SER A 72 44.99 -23.97 8.86
CA SER A 72 46.00 -22.93 9.01
C SER A 72 45.67 -22.10 10.24
N SER A 73 46.29 -22.48 11.36
CA SER A 73 46.38 -21.70 12.59
C SER A 73 47.26 -20.49 12.33
N GLY A 74 46.64 -19.35 12.01
CA GLY A 74 47.28 -18.05 11.91
C GLY A 74 46.71 -17.11 12.97
N ALA A 75 47.45 -16.92 14.07
CA ALA A 75 47.19 -15.86 15.03
C ALA A 75 47.50 -14.51 14.36
N LEU A 76 46.45 -13.77 14.01
CA LEU A 76 46.55 -12.39 13.54
C LEU A 76 45.59 -11.52 14.34
N SER A 77 46.20 -10.69 15.18
CA SER A 77 45.85 -9.30 15.46
C SER A 77 44.36 -8.94 15.37
N GLN A 78 43.69 -8.91 16.52
CA GLN A 78 42.39 -8.26 16.67
C GLN A 78 42.54 -6.76 16.39
N ALA A 79 42.36 -6.37 15.13
CA ALA A 79 41.88 -5.05 14.82
C ALA A 79 40.41 -4.97 15.29
N PRO A 80 39.96 -3.86 15.89
CA PRO A 80 38.55 -3.65 16.16
C PRO A 80 37.84 -3.56 14.81
N SER A 81 37.36 -4.71 14.36
CA SER A 81 36.49 -4.81 13.20
C SER A 81 35.16 -4.24 13.63
N THR A 82 34.94 -2.96 13.33
CA THR A 82 33.60 -2.44 13.08
C THR A 82 33.08 -3.10 11.80
N MET A 83 32.86 -4.42 11.86
CA MET A 83 31.92 -5.06 10.97
C MET A 83 30.57 -4.37 11.21
N PRO A 84 29.83 -3.99 10.16
CA PRO A 84 28.41 -3.76 10.34
C PRO A 84 27.86 -5.06 10.94
N GLN A 85 27.32 -4.96 12.15
CA GLN A 85 26.50 -6.03 12.72
C GLN A 85 25.61 -6.53 11.60
N ALA A 86 25.57 -7.84 11.37
CA ALA A 86 24.61 -8.50 10.51
C ALA A 86 23.21 -8.12 10.99
N GLY A 87 22.74 -6.98 10.50
CA GLY A 87 21.50 -6.34 10.90
C GLY A 87 20.40 -7.14 10.27
N GLN A 88 19.82 -8.03 11.07
CA GLN A 88 18.52 -8.65 10.89
C GLN A 88 18.12 -8.86 9.43
N SER A 89 18.58 -9.96 8.84
CA SER A 89 18.06 -10.47 7.58
C SER A 89 16.63 -10.97 7.77
N GLY A 90 15.70 -10.04 8.01
CA GLY A 90 14.28 -10.32 8.05
C GLY A 90 13.80 -10.68 6.64
N ILE A 91 12.93 -11.67 6.55
CA ILE A 91 12.23 -11.98 5.31
C ILE A 91 11.06 -11.01 5.13
N ILE A 92 10.82 -10.60 3.88
CA ILE A 92 9.64 -9.81 3.53
C ILE A 92 8.54 -10.79 3.19
N VAL A 93 7.39 -10.65 3.85
CA VAL A 93 6.21 -11.46 3.57
C VAL A 93 5.01 -10.59 3.28
N LYS A 94 4.15 -11.09 2.39
CA LYS A 94 2.81 -10.57 2.14
C LYS A 94 1.82 -11.47 2.86
N VAL A 95 0.97 -10.87 3.69
CA VAL A 95 -0.08 -11.54 4.44
C VAL A 95 -1.41 -10.85 4.16
N ARG A 96 -2.47 -11.64 3.92
CA ARG A 96 -3.83 -11.10 3.88
C ARG A 96 -4.29 -10.82 5.32
N PHE A 97 -4.77 -9.61 5.56
CA PHE A 97 -5.27 -9.15 6.84
C PHE A 97 -6.68 -8.58 6.64
N ASP A 98 -7.68 -9.32 7.10
CA ASP A 98 -9.09 -8.93 7.02
C ASP A 98 -9.57 -8.16 8.28
N GLY A 99 -8.65 -7.75 9.16
CA GLY A 99 -8.96 -6.99 10.37
C GLY A 99 -9.00 -5.47 10.15
N ASP A 100 -9.60 -4.76 11.11
CA ASP A 100 -9.64 -3.28 11.10
C ASP A 100 -8.25 -2.66 11.32
N TYR A 101 -8.07 -1.41 10.88
CA TYR A 101 -6.82 -0.67 11.02
C TYR A 101 -6.31 -0.60 12.48
N LEU A 102 -7.23 -0.57 13.45
CA LEU A 102 -6.92 -0.53 14.88
C LEU A 102 -6.30 -1.84 15.40
N GLN A 103 -6.52 -2.96 14.70
CA GLN A 103 -5.98 -4.27 15.07
C GLN A 103 -4.58 -4.51 14.50
N VAL A 104 -4.14 -3.67 13.55
CA VAL A 104 -2.82 -3.80 12.93
C VAL A 104 -1.72 -3.69 14.00
N ASP A 105 -1.79 -2.70 14.90
CA ASP A 105 -0.77 -2.53 15.94
C ASP A 105 -0.67 -3.72 16.90
N GLU A 106 -1.79 -4.32 17.29
CA GLU A 106 -1.82 -5.50 18.14
C GLU A 106 -1.23 -6.72 17.41
N PHE A 107 -1.59 -6.87 16.15
CA PHE A 107 -1.04 -7.89 15.27
C PHE A 107 0.49 -7.77 15.16
N LEU A 108 1.02 -6.56 14.92
CA LEU A 108 2.48 -6.34 14.81
C LEU A 108 3.22 -6.62 16.10
N LYS A 109 2.67 -6.20 17.24
CA LYS A 109 3.25 -6.48 18.56
C LYS A 109 3.29 -7.99 18.84
N ARG A 110 2.22 -8.71 18.51
CA ARG A 110 2.13 -10.16 18.73
C ARG A 110 3.21 -10.93 17.98
N PHE A 111 3.44 -10.59 16.72
CA PHE A 111 4.40 -11.31 15.86
C PHE A 111 5.80 -10.70 15.86
N ALA A 112 6.04 -9.65 16.65
CA ALA A 112 7.27 -8.84 16.61
C ALA A 112 7.63 -8.41 15.17
N ALA A 113 6.60 -8.02 14.42
CA ALA A 113 6.69 -7.69 13.01
C ALA A 113 6.83 -6.18 12.81
N SER A 114 7.54 -5.77 11.76
CA SER A 114 7.52 -4.39 11.28
C SER A 114 6.71 -4.29 9.99
N VAL A 115 5.72 -3.40 9.92
CA VAL A 115 5.03 -3.10 8.66
C VAL A 115 5.98 -2.33 7.78
N LEU A 116 6.19 -2.85 6.58
CA LEU A 116 6.87 -2.12 5.52
C LEU A 116 5.85 -1.39 4.63
N ARG A 117 4.69 -1.99 4.39
CA ARG A 117 3.62 -1.40 3.58
C ARG A 117 2.26 -1.99 3.93
N HIS A 118 1.22 -1.18 3.79
CA HIS A 118 -0.17 -1.60 3.95
C HIS A 118 -0.96 -1.27 2.68
N ASP A 119 -1.36 -2.31 1.94
CA ASP A 119 -2.22 -2.21 0.77
C ASP A 119 -3.47 -3.07 1.00
N PRO A 120 -4.53 -2.54 1.65
CA PRO A 120 -5.70 -3.34 2.03
C PRO A 120 -6.21 -4.22 0.87
N PRO A 121 -6.46 -5.53 1.10
CA PRO A 121 -6.44 -6.25 2.38
C PRO A 121 -5.08 -6.91 2.72
N PHE A 122 -3.96 -6.43 2.18
CA PHE A 122 -2.65 -7.05 2.35
C PHE A 122 -1.70 -6.19 3.21
N LEU A 123 -0.98 -6.86 4.10
CA LEU A 123 0.14 -6.30 4.85
C LEU A 123 1.45 -6.88 4.32
N PHE A 124 2.42 -6.01 4.09
CA PHE A 124 3.78 -6.39 3.79
C PHE A 124 4.62 -6.17 5.05
N LEU A 125 5.19 -7.26 5.55
CA LEU A 125 5.82 -7.32 6.86
C LEU A 125 7.27 -7.75 6.69
N GLN A 126 8.15 -7.14 7.48
CA GLN A 126 9.46 -7.68 7.75
C GLN A 126 9.39 -8.54 9.02
N LEU A 127 9.79 -9.80 8.89
CA LEU A 127 9.73 -10.79 9.97
C LEU A 127 11.05 -11.53 10.09
N ASP A 128 11.36 -12.00 11.29
CA ASP A 128 12.37 -13.04 11.46
C ASP A 128 11.86 -14.37 10.88
N THR A 129 12.77 -15.15 10.28
CA THR A 129 12.45 -16.43 9.62
C THR A 129 11.67 -17.40 10.51
N GLY A 130 11.92 -17.38 11.84
CA GLY A 130 11.20 -18.22 12.82
C GLY A 130 9.73 -17.87 13.02
N ARG A 131 9.31 -16.62 12.72
CA ARG A 131 7.92 -16.15 12.91
C ARG A 131 7.00 -16.52 11.74
N LEU A 132 7.56 -16.93 10.61
CA LEU A 132 6.78 -17.39 9.45
C LEU A 132 5.90 -18.59 9.79
N ALA A 133 6.44 -19.55 10.55
CA ALA A 133 5.70 -20.74 10.97
C ALA A 133 4.58 -20.38 11.96
N GLU A 134 4.82 -19.39 12.83
CA GLU A 134 3.83 -18.92 13.80
C GLU A 134 2.62 -18.28 13.12
N LEU A 135 2.84 -17.45 12.09
CA LEU A 135 1.75 -16.90 11.28
C LEU A 135 0.89 -17.99 10.65
N ARG A 136 1.52 -19.04 10.09
CA ARG A 136 0.83 -20.19 9.52
C ARG A 136 0.01 -20.96 10.55
N ASN A 137 0.55 -21.13 11.76
CA ASN A 137 -0.13 -21.84 12.85
C ASN A 137 -1.39 -21.10 13.35
N VAL A 138 -1.43 -19.77 13.22
CA VAL A 138 -2.59 -18.96 13.58
C VAL A 138 -3.61 -18.88 12.44
N GLY A 139 -3.31 -19.48 11.28
CA GLY A 139 -4.22 -19.57 10.13
C GLY A 139 -3.99 -18.52 9.05
N TYR A 140 -2.92 -17.73 9.12
CA TYR A 140 -2.54 -16.83 8.03
C TYR A 140 -1.78 -17.58 6.93
N GLU A 141 -1.87 -17.08 5.70
CA GLU A 141 -1.16 -17.62 4.54
C GLU A 141 -0.04 -16.67 4.08
N PRO A 142 1.11 -16.59 4.79
CA PRO A 142 2.20 -15.70 4.41
C PRO A 142 2.89 -16.18 3.13
N GLN A 143 3.03 -15.26 2.18
CA GLN A 143 3.77 -15.44 0.94
C GLN A 143 5.10 -14.68 1.04
N VAL A 144 6.23 -15.35 0.84
CA VAL A 144 7.54 -14.69 0.81
C VAL A 144 7.63 -13.87 -0.47
N VAL A 145 8.02 -12.60 -0.35
CA VAL A 145 8.11 -11.65 -1.46
C VAL A 145 9.57 -11.31 -1.71
N GLU A 146 9.97 -11.28 -2.98
CA GLU A 146 11.31 -10.80 -3.35
C GLU A 146 11.40 -9.27 -3.16
N PRO A 147 12.53 -8.73 -2.69
CA PRO A 147 12.69 -7.28 -2.52
C PRO A 147 12.37 -6.46 -3.78
N ALA A 148 12.64 -7.01 -4.97
CA ALA A 148 12.35 -6.37 -6.26
C ALA A 148 10.85 -6.15 -6.53
N ASP A 149 10.00 -6.96 -5.91
CA ASP A 149 8.54 -6.84 -5.99
C ASP A 149 7.97 -5.87 -4.94
N PHE A 150 8.83 -5.36 -4.05
CA PHE A 150 8.43 -4.56 -2.89
C PHE A 150 8.95 -3.12 -2.96
N ILE A 151 10.23 -2.92 -3.28
CA ILE A 151 10.85 -1.59 -3.26
C ILE A 151 10.25 -0.73 -4.36
N GLN A 152 9.40 0.21 -3.96
CA GLN A 152 8.88 1.24 -4.84
C GLN A 152 9.94 2.32 -5.06
N LYS A 153 10.06 2.74 -6.30
CA LYS A 153 10.90 3.85 -6.73
C LYS A 153 9.99 4.90 -7.37
N VAL A 154 10.28 6.17 -7.10
CA VAL A 154 9.59 7.29 -7.72
C VAL A 154 10.40 7.75 -8.92
N VAL A 155 9.74 7.83 -10.07
CA VAL A 155 10.36 8.24 -11.33
C VAL A 155 9.57 9.34 -11.99
N ARG A 156 10.29 10.25 -12.64
CA ARG A 156 9.74 11.31 -13.47
C ARG A 156 9.87 10.93 -14.93
N VAL A 157 8.81 11.14 -15.68
CA VAL A 157 8.77 11.00 -17.15
C VAL A 157 8.47 12.37 -17.74
N ASP A 158 9.38 12.89 -18.56
CA ASP A 158 9.24 14.20 -19.19
C ASP A 158 8.40 14.10 -20.49
N LYS A 159 7.64 15.14 -20.79
CA LYS A 159 6.80 15.31 -21.99
C LYS A 159 5.92 14.07 -22.29
N PRO A 160 5.09 13.63 -21.34
CA PRO A 160 4.29 12.43 -21.52
C PRO A 160 3.18 12.66 -22.57
N SER A 161 3.03 11.71 -23.50
CA SER A 161 1.83 11.63 -24.35
C SER A 161 0.73 10.81 -23.69
N GLU A 162 -0.53 10.99 -24.09
CA GLU A 162 -1.65 10.18 -23.56
C GLU A 162 -1.44 8.67 -23.79
N ASP A 163 -0.92 8.29 -24.96
CA ASP A 163 -0.58 6.89 -25.26
C ASP A 163 0.50 6.36 -24.32
N MET A 164 1.49 7.18 -23.96
CA MET A 164 2.52 6.82 -23.00
C MET A 164 1.93 6.63 -21.60
N ILE A 165 1.05 7.54 -21.17
CA ILE A 165 0.34 7.43 -19.88
C ILE A 165 -0.49 6.14 -19.84
N ALA A 166 -1.20 5.82 -20.93
CA ALA A 166 -1.98 4.58 -21.04
C ALA A 166 -1.10 3.33 -20.93
N ARG A 167 0.08 3.32 -21.57
CA ARG A 167 1.05 2.23 -21.44
C ARG A 167 1.61 2.07 -20.04
N ILE A 168 1.95 3.17 -19.36
CA ILE A 168 2.42 3.16 -17.97
C ILE A 168 1.35 2.56 -17.04
N ARG A 169 0.09 2.95 -17.23
CA ARG A 169 -1.04 2.36 -16.49
C ARG A 169 -1.22 0.87 -16.79
N ALA A 170 -1.04 0.44 -18.05
CA ALA A 170 -1.12 -0.96 -18.44
C ALA A 170 0.01 -1.83 -17.83
N ILE A 171 1.18 -1.24 -17.56
CA ILE A 171 2.27 -1.88 -16.80
C ILE A 171 1.90 -2.06 -15.32
N GLY A 172 0.88 -1.35 -14.83
CA GLY A 172 0.45 -1.37 -13.43
C GLY A 172 1.24 -0.41 -12.54
N ALA A 173 1.99 0.52 -13.13
CA ALA A 173 2.66 1.56 -12.38
C ALA A 173 1.67 2.65 -11.95
N GLU A 174 1.85 3.20 -10.75
CA GLU A 174 0.93 4.17 -10.18
C GLU A 174 1.29 5.59 -10.60
N LEU A 175 0.33 6.32 -11.15
CA LEU A 175 0.50 7.72 -11.51
C LEU A 175 0.25 8.60 -10.28
N ILE A 176 1.32 9.15 -9.69
CA ILE A 176 1.24 9.96 -8.46
C ILE A 176 0.82 11.41 -8.78
N LEU A 177 1.46 12.00 -9.79
CA LEU A 177 1.30 13.42 -10.15
C LEU A 177 1.29 13.57 -11.66
N ARG A 178 0.43 14.45 -12.15
CA ARG A 178 0.35 14.84 -13.55
C ARG A 178 0.51 16.34 -13.70
N GLU A 179 1.57 16.75 -14.37
CA GLU A 179 1.82 18.12 -14.81
C GLU A 179 1.80 18.19 -16.35
N PRO A 180 1.67 19.39 -16.95
CA PRO A 180 1.67 19.54 -18.41
C PRO A 180 2.96 19.03 -19.07
N ASP A 181 4.11 19.26 -18.42
CA ASP A 181 5.43 18.98 -18.99
C ASP A 181 6.05 17.67 -18.49
N TYR A 182 5.49 17.06 -17.45
CA TYR A 182 6.00 15.83 -16.88
C TYR A 182 4.94 15.10 -16.07
N ILE A 183 5.15 13.81 -15.85
CA ILE A 183 4.39 13.01 -14.88
C ILE A 183 5.36 12.39 -13.88
N VAL A 184 4.83 12.08 -12.71
CA VAL A 184 5.52 11.29 -11.70
C VAL A 184 4.79 9.96 -11.53
N VAL A 185 5.58 8.90 -11.53
CA VAL A 185 5.11 7.53 -11.45
C VAL A 185 5.81 6.84 -10.29
N GLN A 186 5.05 6.10 -9.47
CA GLN A 186 5.58 5.14 -8.52
C GLN A 186 5.57 3.75 -9.15
N ALA A 187 6.71 3.08 -9.13
CA ALA A 187 6.85 1.77 -9.75
C ALA A 187 7.82 0.88 -8.97
N ILE A 188 7.52 -0.42 -8.94
CA ILE A 188 8.49 -1.43 -8.47
C ILE A 188 9.51 -1.74 -9.56
N GLU A 189 10.59 -2.43 -9.21
CA GLU A 189 11.72 -2.68 -10.13
C GLU A 189 11.29 -3.43 -11.41
N ARG A 190 10.42 -4.44 -11.29
CA ARG A 190 9.86 -5.14 -12.46
C ARG A 190 9.10 -4.22 -13.42
N GLN A 191 8.35 -3.26 -12.88
CA GLN A 191 7.58 -2.31 -13.66
C GLN A 191 8.50 -1.31 -14.37
N LEU A 192 9.56 -0.86 -13.69
CA LEU A 192 10.59 -0.03 -14.29
C LEU A 192 11.31 -0.74 -15.45
N ASP A 193 11.63 -2.02 -15.29
CA ASP A 193 12.19 -2.82 -16.38
C ASP A 193 11.23 -2.95 -17.57
N ALA A 194 9.92 -3.10 -17.30
CA ALA A 194 8.90 -3.09 -18.36
C ALA A 194 8.83 -1.72 -19.06
N MET A 195 8.92 -0.61 -18.32
CA MET A 195 8.99 0.74 -18.89
C MET A 195 10.21 0.90 -19.81
N LYS A 196 11.39 0.45 -19.39
CA LYS A 196 12.60 0.45 -20.23
C LYS A 196 12.43 -0.34 -21.51
N ARG A 197 11.84 -1.54 -21.44
CA ARG A 197 11.57 -2.39 -22.62
C ARG A 197 10.62 -1.72 -23.61
N GLN A 198 9.71 -0.88 -23.13
CA GLN A 198 8.81 -0.08 -23.95
C GLN A 198 9.42 1.27 -24.39
N GLN A 199 10.72 1.47 -24.19
CA GLN A 199 11.44 2.70 -24.54
C GLN A 199 10.82 3.96 -23.89
N ILE A 200 10.31 3.81 -22.66
CA ILE A 200 9.83 4.93 -21.86
C ILE A 200 11.02 5.45 -21.06
N ASP A 201 11.53 6.61 -21.44
CA ASP A 201 12.61 7.28 -20.72
C ASP A 201 12.09 7.87 -19.41
N TYR A 202 12.85 7.65 -18.33
CA TYR A 202 12.51 8.17 -17.02
C TYR A 202 13.77 8.52 -16.22
N ARG A 203 13.58 9.36 -15.20
CA ARG A 203 14.63 9.72 -14.24
C ARG A 203 14.16 9.40 -12.83
N LEU A 204 15.04 8.81 -12.03
CA LEU A 204 14.78 8.65 -10.59
C LEU A 204 14.73 10.03 -9.93
N ILE A 205 13.73 10.24 -9.10
CA ILE A 205 13.58 11.43 -8.27
C ILE A 205 13.35 11.02 -6.82
N GLN A 206 13.56 11.94 -5.88
CA GLN A 206 13.27 11.69 -4.48
C GLN A 206 11.82 12.06 -4.16
N GLU A 207 11.22 11.42 -3.16
CA GLU A 207 9.87 11.76 -2.69
C GLU A 207 9.78 13.21 -2.20
N SER A 208 10.89 13.76 -1.69
CA SER A 208 10.98 15.17 -1.27
C SER A 208 10.82 16.17 -2.42
N ASP A 209 11.04 15.73 -3.66
CA ASP A 209 10.89 16.58 -4.85
C ASP A 209 9.42 16.66 -5.30
N LEU A 210 8.54 15.86 -4.70
CA LEU A 210 7.12 15.85 -5.01
C LEU A 210 6.42 17.02 -4.34
N THR A 211 5.66 17.76 -5.14
CA THR A 211 4.83 18.85 -4.64
C THR A 211 3.37 18.40 -4.65
N PRO A 212 2.78 18.05 -3.49
CA PRO A 212 1.37 17.72 -3.43
C PRO A 212 0.49 18.95 -3.65
N ARG A 213 -0.74 18.75 -4.14
CA ARG A 213 -1.71 19.82 -4.39
C ARG A 213 -2.45 20.17 -3.11
N PHE A 214 -2.78 21.44 -2.95
CA PHE A 214 -3.69 21.87 -1.89
C PHE A 214 -5.12 21.49 -2.28
N VAL A 215 -5.84 20.88 -1.34
CA VAL A 215 -7.19 20.34 -1.59
C VAL A 215 -8.15 20.75 -0.48
N ARG A 216 -9.41 20.91 -0.88
CA ARG A 216 -10.58 21.03 0.00
C ARG A 216 -11.53 19.89 -0.31
N ILE A 217 -11.89 19.13 0.71
CA ILE A 217 -12.63 17.88 0.57
C ILE A 217 -13.90 17.99 1.41
N ALA A 218 -15.06 17.81 0.79
CA ALA A 218 -16.32 17.77 1.52
C ALA A 218 -16.46 16.41 2.22
N ALA A 219 -16.44 16.41 3.55
CA ALA A 219 -16.57 15.24 4.42
C ALA A 219 -17.60 15.54 5.54
N PRO A 220 -18.90 15.46 5.24
CA PRO A 220 -19.96 15.91 6.14
C PRO A 220 -20.16 15.03 7.38
N ASP A 221 -19.68 13.79 7.34
CA ASP A 221 -19.87 12.78 8.37
C ASP A 221 -18.55 12.07 8.73
N ARG A 222 -18.58 11.31 9.82
CA ARG A 222 -17.40 10.59 10.34
C ARG A 222 -16.88 9.53 9.37
N GLY A 223 -17.76 8.86 8.63
CA GLY A 223 -17.36 7.88 7.62
C GLY A 223 -16.58 8.54 6.49
N SER A 224 -17.05 9.68 5.99
CA SER A 224 -16.33 10.48 5.00
C SER A 224 -14.96 10.94 5.51
N VAL A 225 -14.84 11.37 6.77
CA VAL A 225 -13.54 11.73 7.36
C VAL A 225 -12.61 10.52 7.43
N ALA A 226 -13.11 9.34 7.80
CA ALA A 226 -12.33 8.11 7.84
C ALA A 226 -11.78 7.73 6.44
N LEU A 227 -12.54 7.97 5.37
CA LEU A 227 -12.07 7.79 3.99
C LEU A 227 -10.91 8.74 3.66
N VAL A 228 -11.01 10.02 4.05
CA VAL A 228 -9.93 11.01 3.83
C VAL A 228 -8.65 10.62 4.57
N VAL A 229 -8.77 10.19 5.82
CA VAL A 229 -7.63 9.72 6.62
C VAL A 229 -7.05 8.44 6.01
N GLY A 230 -7.90 7.49 5.62
CA GLY A 230 -7.48 6.23 5.00
C GLY A 230 -6.78 6.41 3.65
N ALA A 231 -7.07 7.48 2.92
CA ALA A 231 -6.36 7.83 1.69
C ALA A 231 -4.96 8.43 1.92
N GLY A 232 -4.56 8.68 3.18
CA GLY A 232 -3.24 9.21 3.53
C GLY A 232 -3.07 10.69 3.18
N ILE A 233 -4.15 11.47 3.21
CA ILE A 233 -4.09 12.92 2.98
C ILE A 233 -3.35 13.60 4.15
N ASP A 234 -2.48 14.54 3.83
CA ASP A 234 -1.83 15.41 4.82
C ASP A 234 -2.81 16.51 5.23
N ILE A 235 -3.53 16.30 6.33
CA ILE A 235 -4.62 17.15 6.80
C ILE A 235 -4.06 18.30 7.64
N PHE A 236 -4.45 19.53 7.29
CA PHE A 236 -4.12 20.73 8.07
C PHE A 236 -5.25 21.14 9.01
N GLU A 237 -6.47 21.11 8.51
CA GLU A 237 -7.64 21.62 9.22
C GLU A 237 -8.89 20.83 8.83
N ILE A 238 -9.78 20.64 9.81
CA ILE A 238 -11.12 20.11 9.60
C ILE A 238 -12.10 21.14 10.19
N HIS A 239 -12.90 21.77 9.34
CA HIS A 239 -13.85 22.80 9.75
C HIS A 239 -15.19 22.62 9.01
N GLU A 240 -16.30 22.58 9.76
CA GLU A 240 -17.66 22.50 9.22
C GLU A 240 -17.86 21.38 8.17
N GLY A 241 -17.27 20.20 8.40
CA GLY A 241 -17.36 19.08 7.45
C GLY A 241 -16.55 19.28 6.17
N ILE A 242 -15.57 20.19 6.18
CA ILE A 242 -14.60 20.38 5.11
C ILE A 242 -13.22 20.06 5.66
N VAL A 243 -12.52 19.15 4.98
CA VAL A 243 -11.11 18.83 5.26
C VAL A 243 -10.23 19.61 4.30
N THR A 244 -9.29 20.38 4.84
CA THR A 244 -8.27 21.11 4.08
C THR A 244 -6.92 20.45 4.30
N GLY A 245 -6.18 20.20 3.23
CA GLY A 245 -4.90 19.50 3.31
C GLY A 245 -4.11 19.51 2.01
N ARG A 246 -3.11 18.63 1.95
CA ARG A 246 -2.31 18.34 0.76
C ARG A 246 -2.50 16.89 0.30
N ALA A 247 -2.62 16.72 -1.00
CA ALA A 247 -2.86 15.42 -1.61
C ALA A 247 -2.11 15.29 -2.95
N PHE A 248 -1.66 14.09 -3.27
CA PHE A 248 -1.22 13.72 -4.62
C PHE A 248 -2.43 13.41 -5.52
N ASP A 249 -2.23 13.44 -6.83
CA ASP A 249 -3.31 13.22 -7.80
C ASP A 249 -3.91 11.81 -7.66
N SER A 250 -3.10 10.80 -7.34
CA SER A 250 -3.61 9.44 -7.09
C SER A 250 -4.57 9.36 -5.89
N GLN A 251 -4.29 10.12 -4.83
CA GLN A 251 -5.14 10.20 -3.64
C GLN A 251 -6.42 10.96 -3.95
N ILE A 252 -6.32 12.07 -4.69
CA ILE A 252 -7.48 12.86 -5.14
C ILE A 252 -8.43 11.99 -5.97
N GLU A 253 -7.91 11.23 -6.92
CA GLU A 253 -8.71 10.33 -7.75
C GLU A 253 -9.32 9.18 -6.95
N THR A 254 -8.63 8.70 -5.93
CA THR A 254 -9.18 7.68 -5.02
C THR A 254 -10.37 8.20 -4.23
N LEU A 255 -10.28 9.40 -3.66
CA LEU A 255 -11.38 10.03 -2.95
C LEU A 255 -12.58 10.35 -3.86
N ARG A 256 -12.32 10.82 -5.09
CA ARG A 256 -13.37 11.04 -6.09
C ARG A 256 -14.11 9.75 -6.44
N ARG A 257 -13.37 8.64 -6.64
CA ARG A 257 -13.98 7.31 -6.89
C ARG A 257 -14.82 6.80 -5.72
N GLN A 258 -14.48 7.21 -4.49
CA GLN A 258 -15.27 6.94 -3.29
C GLN A 258 -16.49 7.87 -3.13
N GLY A 259 -16.74 8.76 -4.09
CA GLY A 259 -17.91 9.65 -4.10
C GLY A 259 -17.71 10.97 -3.36
N LEU A 260 -16.49 11.26 -2.86
CA LEU A 260 -16.21 12.53 -2.19
C LEU A 260 -15.96 13.65 -3.20
N LYS A 261 -16.46 14.85 -2.87
CA LYS A 261 -16.19 16.05 -3.65
C LYS A 261 -14.84 16.64 -3.23
N VAL A 262 -13.91 16.72 -4.18
CA VAL A 262 -12.55 17.24 -3.98
C VAL A 262 -12.27 18.41 -4.91
N ASP A 263 -12.05 19.57 -4.32
CA ASP A 263 -11.70 20.82 -5.00
C ASP A 263 -10.20 21.11 -4.83
N ILE A 264 -9.47 21.24 -5.93
CA ILE A 264 -8.06 21.65 -5.90
C ILE A 264 -8.01 23.16 -5.69
N SER A 265 -7.36 23.59 -4.62
CA SER A 265 -7.23 24.99 -4.24
C SER A 265 -5.81 25.50 -4.55
N PRO A 266 -5.63 26.79 -4.88
CA PRO A 266 -4.31 27.38 -4.91
C PRO A 266 -3.66 27.29 -3.52
N PRO A 267 -2.32 27.25 -3.45
CA PRO A 267 -1.63 27.29 -2.18
C PRO A 267 -2.07 28.53 -1.38
N PRO A 268 -2.24 28.42 -0.05
CA PRO A 268 -2.58 29.56 0.78
C PRO A 268 -1.50 30.62 0.56
N SER A 269 -1.92 31.81 0.12
CA SER A 269 -1.03 32.95 0.02
C SER A 269 -0.49 33.23 1.41
N VAL A 270 0.78 32.86 1.66
CA VAL A 270 1.46 33.17 2.90
C VAL A 270 1.42 34.69 3.04
N ARG A 271 0.57 35.22 3.92
CA ARG A 271 0.67 36.61 4.32
C ARG A 271 2.02 36.70 5.03
N GLN A 272 3.01 37.30 4.37
CA GLN A 272 4.27 37.61 5.02
C GLN A 272 3.94 38.46 6.27
N PRO A 273 4.39 38.05 7.46
CA PRO A 273 4.19 38.81 8.68
C PRO A 273 4.91 40.16 8.63
#